data_AF-A0A1C4Z169-F1
#
_entry.id   AF-A0A1C4Z169-F1
#
_cell.length_a   1.000
_cell.length_b   1.000
_cell.length_c   1.000
_cell.angle_alpha   90.00
_cell.angle_beta   90.00
_cell.angle_gamma   90.00
#
_symmetry.space_group_name_H-M   'P 1'
#
loop_
_entity.id
_entity.type
_entity.pdbx_description
1 polymer ?
#
loop_
_entity_poly.entity_id
_entity_poly.type
_entity_poly.pdbx_seq_one_letter_code
_entity_poly.pdbx_strand_id
1 'polypeptide(L)'
;MPRFRRTALAAGLTIAMAALSTAVALPAPASAALPTAAVALGDSFISGEGAGAYTPVVDANGVTQGFPGWTAANNNAFFCHRSANASLHKANLPGIQNRFNLACSGGQPHDIANASQARTSGRTVAAQLDQLRAVAQTQDIDLVLIGLGSNNSSFTFGSVAEKCANRFIADAWTGWWEFWAYLNGPVEQKPCSDADLATAAQLSAATAETTAAVRQILTTLDQVDADGQHRVVFQDYTNPLPLDLNPQFHEEDSRDDTRDKFRDLGAERYAAGCPIHRASLAPGHRFSQALGTIVKSTRDTLAAEFPADDLVYLNVQQAFNGARLCEQTSSPSGALATPIRLQDGATGTFVTSLSGKDKIAIQRIANTCVSYFQTCQESWHPNATGHQVLGQCLSGAATTGARSVACVRSSNGTISVS
;
A
#
# COMPACT_ATOMS: atom_id res chain seq x y z
N MET A 1 -100.75 -3.51 -64.77
CA MET A 1 -99.29 -3.47 -65.04
C MET A 1 -98.84 -2.02 -64.92
N PRO A 2 -97.61 -1.67 -64.49
CA PRO A 2 -96.78 -2.19 -63.40
C PRO A 2 -96.30 -1.07 -62.41
N ARG A 3 -95.83 -1.50 -61.23
CA ARG A 3 -94.59 -1.09 -60.53
C ARG A 3 -94.40 0.28 -59.81
N PHE A 4 -94.07 0.11 -58.51
CA PHE A 4 -93.05 0.78 -57.66
C PHE A 4 -93.27 2.27 -57.30
N ARG A 5 -92.97 2.78 -56.10
CA ARG A 5 -91.87 2.51 -55.15
C ARG A 5 -92.31 2.80 -53.70
N ARG A 6 -91.79 2.03 -52.74
CA ARG A 6 -91.70 2.39 -51.31
C ARG A 6 -90.23 2.72 -51.01
N THR A 7 -89.98 3.86 -50.39
CA THR A 7 -88.68 4.22 -49.79
C THR A 7 -88.88 4.29 -48.28
N ALA A 8 -88.10 3.48 -47.54
CA ALA A 8 -88.00 3.52 -46.08
C ALA A 8 -86.58 3.92 -45.69
N LEU A 9 -86.48 4.74 -44.63
CA LEU A 9 -85.25 5.21 -44.01
C LEU A 9 -84.44 4.05 -43.39
N ALA A 10 -83.12 4.18 -43.41
CA ALA A 10 -82.23 3.43 -42.53
C ALA A 10 -81.19 4.39 -41.90
N ALA A 11 -81.19 4.46 -40.58
CA ALA A 11 -80.20 5.16 -39.76
C ALA A 11 -78.94 4.28 -39.63
N GLY A 12 -77.77 4.86 -39.91
CA GLY A 12 -76.48 4.19 -39.77
C GLY A 12 -75.92 4.32 -38.35
N LEU A 13 -75.61 3.18 -37.73
CA LEU A 13 -74.89 3.08 -36.46
C LEU A 13 -73.42 2.74 -36.77
N THR A 14 -72.50 3.67 -36.51
CA THR A 14 -71.05 3.45 -36.65
C THR A 14 -70.50 2.83 -35.36
N ILE A 15 -70.03 1.58 -35.44
CA ILE A 15 -69.30 0.90 -34.36
C ILE A 15 -67.81 1.18 -34.53
N ALA A 16 -67.20 1.86 -33.56
CA ALA A 16 -65.75 2.01 -33.48
C ALA A 16 -65.14 0.75 -32.83
N MET A 17 -64.41 -0.05 -33.61
CA MET A 17 -63.62 -1.17 -33.08
C MET A 17 -62.27 -0.65 -32.59
N ALA A 18 -62.11 -0.56 -31.26
CA ALA A 18 -60.80 -0.36 -30.63
C ALA A 18 -60.06 -1.71 -30.59
N ALA A 19 -59.06 -1.87 -31.46
CA ALA A 19 -58.16 -3.02 -31.42
C ALA A 19 -57.15 -2.83 -30.26
N LEU A 20 -57.37 -3.52 -29.14
CA LEU A 20 -56.32 -3.69 -28.12
C LEU A 20 -55.23 -4.60 -28.71
N SER A 21 -54.15 -3.98 -29.18
CA SER A 21 -52.92 -4.70 -29.50
C SER A 21 -52.18 -5.00 -28.20
N THR A 22 -52.36 -6.21 -27.66
CA THR A 22 -51.51 -6.74 -26.59
C THR A 22 -50.15 -7.09 -27.18
N ALA A 23 -49.26 -6.10 -27.30
CA ALA A 23 -47.85 -6.36 -27.57
C ALA A 23 -47.30 -7.14 -26.36
N VAL A 24 -47.07 -8.44 -26.56
CA VAL A 24 -46.30 -9.26 -25.61
C VAL A 24 -44.87 -8.70 -25.65
N ALA A 25 -44.50 -7.90 -24.65
CA ALA A 25 -43.12 -7.50 -24.45
C ALA A 25 -42.33 -8.77 -24.13
N LEU A 26 -41.49 -9.21 -25.07
CA LEU A 26 -40.50 -10.24 -24.78
C LEU A 26 -39.64 -9.73 -23.61
N PRO A 27 -39.37 -10.56 -22.59
CA PRO A 27 -38.45 -10.17 -21.53
C PRO A 27 -37.12 -9.77 -22.18
N ALA A 28 -36.61 -8.60 -21.80
CA ALA A 28 -35.28 -8.18 -22.20
C ALA A 28 -34.30 -9.31 -21.82
N PRO A 29 -33.33 -9.63 -22.69
CA PRO A 29 -32.32 -10.62 -22.33
C PRO A 29 -31.69 -10.19 -21.00
N ALA A 30 -31.64 -11.11 -20.03
CA ALA A 30 -30.91 -10.86 -18.79
C ALA A 30 -29.50 -10.43 -19.19
N SER A 31 -29.09 -9.23 -18.76
CA SER A 31 -27.70 -8.80 -18.93
C SER A 31 -26.81 -9.90 -18.34
N ALA A 32 -25.75 -10.29 -19.05
CA ALA A 32 -24.77 -11.19 -18.47
C ALA A 32 -24.28 -10.59 -17.14
N ALA A 33 -24.16 -11.42 -16.11
CA ALA A 33 -23.58 -11.00 -14.84
C ALA A 33 -22.17 -10.45 -15.10
N LEU A 34 -21.82 -9.36 -14.42
CA LEU A 34 -20.50 -8.78 -14.54
C LEU A 34 -19.45 -9.79 -14.01
N PRO A 35 -18.24 -9.80 -14.59
CA PRO A 35 -17.15 -10.60 -14.03
C PRO A 35 -16.80 -10.10 -12.62
N THR A 36 -16.68 -11.03 -11.68
CA THR A 36 -16.29 -10.74 -10.30
C THR A 36 -14.85 -10.26 -10.22
N ALA A 37 -14.58 -9.33 -9.32
CA ALA A 37 -13.31 -8.66 -9.21
C ALA A 37 -12.86 -8.45 -7.77
N ALA A 38 -11.55 -8.51 -7.57
CA ALA A 38 -10.90 -8.04 -6.36
C ALA A 38 -10.17 -6.73 -6.62
N VAL A 39 -10.35 -5.76 -5.73
CA VAL A 39 -9.75 -4.43 -5.84
C VAL A 39 -8.84 -4.16 -4.65
N ALA A 40 -7.67 -3.56 -4.86
CA ALA A 40 -6.81 -3.09 -3.78
C ALA A 40 -6.71 -1.56 -3.78
N LEU A 41 -6.89 -0.94 -2.62
CA LEU A 41 -6.79 0.50 -2.39
C LEU A 41 -5.83 0.75 -1.22
N GLY A 42 -5.16 1.90 -1.23
CA GLY A 42 -4.25 2.26 -0.14
C GLY A 42 -2.91 2.82 -0.60
N ASP A 43 -1.89 2.53 0.19
CA ASP A 43 -0.55 3.13 0.08
C ASP A 43 0.50 2.22 -0.57
N SER A 44 1.79 2.52 -0.36
CA SER A 44 2.91 1.78 -0.94
C SER A 44 2.95 0.31 -0.54
N PHE A 45 2.55 -0.02 0.69
CA PHE A 45 2.56 -1.38 1.22
C PHE A 45 1.57 -2.30 0.49
N ILE A 46 0.52 -1.72 -0.09
CA ILE A 46 -0.49 -2.44 -0.89
C ILE A 46 -0.17 -2.37 -2.39
N SER A 47 0.36 -1.24 -2.86
CA SER A 47 0.67 -1.04 -4.29
C SER A 47 1.65 -2.09 -4.84
N GLY A 48 2.59 -2.56 -4.03
CA GLY A 48 3.64 -3.46 -4.46
C GLY A 48 5.02 -2.81 -4.58
N GLU A 49 5.22 -1.63 -4.01
CA GLU A 49 6.55 -1.01 -3.91
C GLU A 49 7.55 -1.98 -3.28
N GLY A 50 8.73 -2.11 -3.89
CA GLY A 50 9.76 -3.08 -3.48
C GLY A 50 9.62 -4.46 -4.13
N ALA A 51 8.45 -4.80 -4.69
CA ALA A 51 8.20 -6.09 -5.32
C ALA A 51 8.69 -6.20 -6.78
N GLY A 52 9.11 -5.08 -7.38
CA GLY A 52 9.52 -4.99 -8.79
C GLY A 52 8.36 -5.27 -9.74
N ALA A 53 8.65 -5.64 -11.00
CA ALA A 53 7.64 -5.99 -12.02
C ALA A 53 6.45 -5.01 -12.09
N TYR A 54 6.77 -3.72 -12.12
CA TYR A 54 5.76 -2.67 -12.09
C TYR A 54 5.00 -2.55 -13.42
N THR A 55 3.69 -2.44 -13.31
CA THR A 55 2.78 -2.24 -14.44
C THR A 55 2.60 -0.74 -14.70
N PRO A 56 2.59 -0.27 -15.96
CA PRO A 56 2.35 1.13 -16.25
C PRO A 56 1.05 1.67 -15.63
N VAL A 57 1.06 2.94 -15.22
CA VAL A 57 -0.06 3.62 -14.56
C VAL A 57 -0.46 4.83 -15.39
N VAL A 58 -1.76 4.98 -15.63
CA VAL A 58 -2.30 6.15 -16.34
C VAL A 58 -2.31 7.34 -15.39
N ASP A 59 -1.68 8.45 -15.81
CA ASP A 59 -1.68 9.69 -15.07
C ASP A 59 -3.02 10.45 -15.20
N ALA A 60 -3.17 11.55 -14.46
CA ALA A 60 -4.38 12.36 -14.44
C ALA A 60 -4.72 13.02 -15.78
N ASN A 61 -3.78 13.05 -16.74
CA ASN A 61 -3.99 13.54 -18.10
C ASN A 61 -4.28 12.42 -19.09
N GLY A 62 -4.39 11.16 -18.63
CA GLY A 62 -4.65 10.01 -19.48
C GLY A 62 -3.40 9.40 -20.12
N VAL A 63 -2.19 9.83 -19.74
CA VAL A 63 -0.95 9.31 -20.33
C VAL A 63 -0.45 8.12 -19.52
N THR A 64 -0.14 7.02 -20.20
CA THR A 64 0.45 5.83 -19.57
C THR A 64 1.91 6.10 -19.19
N GLN A 65 2.18 6.10 -17.89
CA GLN A 65 3.51 6.24 -17.31
C GLN A 65 4.05 4.88 -16.89
N GLY A 66 5.20 4.47 -17.43
CA GLY A 66 5.92 3.29 -16.96
C GLY A 66 6.84 3.61 -15.78
N PHE A 67 7.31 2.58 -15.07
CA PHE A 67 8.47 2.73 -14.19
C PHE A 67 9.73 2.78 -15.06
N PRO A 68 10.47 3.90 -15.10
CA PRO A 68 11.60 4.06 -16.02
C PRO A 68 12.81 3.20 -15.63
N GLY A 69 12.76 2.52 -14.49
CA GLY A 69 13.86 1.74 -13.97
C GLY A 69 14.88 2.61 -13.25
N TRP A 70 15.80 1.92 -12.58
CA TRP A 70 16.84 2.52 -11.75
C TRP A 70 18.06 2.97 -12.57
N THR A 71 18.25 2.40 -13.75
CA THR A 71 19.43 2.60 -14.60
C THR A 71 19.25 3.71 -15.65
N ALA A 72 18.06 4.31 -15.75
CA ALA A 72 17.76 5.38 -16.70
C ALA A 72 17.44 6.68 -15.97
N ALA A 73 17.60 7.82 -16.65
CA ALA A 73 17.21 9.12 -16.13
C ALA A 73 15.71 9.09 -15.83
N ASN A 74 15.37 9.11 -14.54
CA ASN A 74 13.99 9.06 -14.10
C ASN A 74 13.45 10.49 -14.01
N ASN A 75 12.63 10.88 -14.98
CA ASN A 75 11.87 12.14 -14.97
C ASN A 75 10.50 11.99 -14.28
N ASN A 76 10.12 10.78 -13.87
CA ASN A 76 8.92 10.47 -13.11
C ASN A 76 9.28 9.90 -11.73
N ALA A 77 9.78 10.78 -10.86
CA ALA A 77 10.13 10.42 -9.48
C ALA A 77 8.90 10.00 -8.64
N PHE A 78 7.68 10.16 -9.14
CA PHE A 78 6.46 9.88 -8.39
C PHE A 78 5.59 8.89 -9.14
N PHE A 79 6.07 7.64 -9.15
CA PHE A 79 5.34 6.48 -9.66
C PHE A 79 4.55 5.78 -8.53
N CYS A 80 3.42 5.15 -8.87
CA CYS A 80 2.56 4.47 -7.89
C CYS A 80 3.06 3.09 -7.43
N HIS A 81 4.09 2.54 -8.08
CA HIS A 81 4.64 1.21 -7.79
C HIS A 81 3.61 0.06 -7.80
N ARG A 82 2.59 0.16 -8.66
CA ARG A 82 1.63 -0.93 -8.89
C ARG A 82 2.36 -2.12 -9.49
N SER A 83 2.43 -3.21 -8.74
CA SER A 83 3.22 -4.39 -9.12
C SER A 83 2.33 -5.59 -9.42
N ALA A 84 2.67 -6.34 -10.47
CA ALA A 84 2.12 -7.69 -10.69
C ALA A 84 2.54 -8.68 -9.57
N ASN A 85 3.49 -8.28 -8.73
CA ASN A 85 3.90 -9.01 -7.55
C ASN A 85 3.14 -8.66 -6.27
N ALA A 86 2.28 -7.63 -6.26
CA ALA A 86 1.53 -7.22 -5.08
C ALA A 86 0.63 -8.34 -4.52
N SER A 87 0.32 -8.27 -3.21
CA SER A 87 -0.37 -9.34 -2.49
C SER A 87 -1.75 -9.67 -3.07
N LEU A 88 -2.46 -8.66 -3.59
CA LEU A 88 -3.71 -8.84 -4.33
C LEU A 88 -3.56 -9.86 -5.46
N HIS A 89 -2.47 -9.83 -6.21
CA HIS A 89 -2.23 -10.73 -7.34
C HIS A 89 -1.64 -12.09 -6.93
N LYS A 90 -1.18 -12.23 -5.68
CA LYS A 90 -0.62 -13.49 -5.15
C LYS A 90 -1.61 -14.30 -4.32
N ALA A 91 -2.69 -13.67 -3.86
CA ALA A 91 -3.71 -14.37 -3.10
C ALA A 91 -4.45 -15.44 -3.94
N ASN A 92 -4.75 -16.57 -3.35
CA ASN A 92 -5.70 -17.52 -3.89
C ASN A 92 -7.12 -17.05 -3.52
N LEU A 93 -7.85 -16.56 -4.51
CA LEU A 93 -9.19 -15.98 -4.35
C LEU A 93 -10.16 -16.73 -5.28
N PRO A 94 -10.67 -17.91 -4.87
CA PRO A 94 -11.60 -18.67 -5.69
C PRO A 94 -12.84 -17.85 -6.02
N GLY A 95 -13.32 -17.94 -7.26
CA GLY A 95 -14.49 -17.19 -7.71
C GLY A 95 -14.19 -15.79 -8.25
N ILE A 96 -13.06 -15.17 -7.91
CA ILE A 96 -12.64 -13.87 -8.45
C ILE A 96 -12.02 -14.04 -9.84
N GLN A 97 -12.59 -13.37 -10.85
CA GLN A 97 -12.12 -13.43 -12.23
C GLN A 97 -11.05 -12.38 -12.54
N ASN A 98 -11.22 -11.14 -12.09
CA ASN A 98 -10.34 -10.02 -12.39
C ASN A 98 -9.75 -9.37 -11.14
N ARG A 99 -8.61 -8.69 -11.27
CA ARG A 99 -7.91 -8.07 -10.13
C ARG A 99 -7.37 -6.70 -10.50
N PHE A 100 -7.71 -5.68 -9.71
CA PHE A 100 -7.35 -4.29 -9.97
C PHE A 100 -6.61 -3.70 -8.77
N ASN A 101 -5.34 -3.35 -8.97
CA ASN A 101 -4.56 -2.64 -7.97
C ASN A 101 -4.70 -1.13 -8.21
N LEU A 102 -5.48 -0.46 -7.36
CA LEU A 102 -5.71 0.98 -7.38
C LEU A 102 -4.87 1.72 -6.33
N ALA A 103 -4.25 0.99 -5.40
CA ALA A 103 -3.31 1.54 -4.45
C ALA A 103 -2.14 2.26 -5.14
N CYS A 104 -1.51 3.17 -4.41
CA CYS A 104 -0.44 3.99 -4.96
C CYS A 104 0.62 4.25 -3.88
N SER A 105 1.89 4.10 -4.25
CA SER A 105 3.01 4.48 -3.41
C SER A 105 2.85 5.87 -2.82
N GLY A 106 3.10 5.97 -1.51
CA GLY A 106 2.83 7.11 -0.64
C GLY A 106 1.43 7.73 -0.76
N GLY A 107 0.43 6.93 -1.12
CA GLY A 107 -0.98 7.28 -1.00
C GLY A 107 -1.34 7.63 0.45
N GLN A 108 -2.11 8.70 0.62
CA GLN A 108 -2.59 9.21 1.90
C GLN A 108 -4.13 9.16 1.95
N PRO A 109 -4.77 9.29 3.13
CA PRO A 109 -6.22 9.42 3.25
C PRO A 109 -6.83 10.48 2.31
N HIS A 110 -6.13 11.59 2.08
CA HIS A 110 -6.48 12.61 1.10
C HIS A 110 -6.73 12.05 -0.32
N ASP A 111 -5.89 11.10 -0.75
CA ASP A 111 -5.83 10.60 -2.13
C ASP A 111 -6.94 9.59 -2.47
N ILE A 112 -7.72 9.19 -1.46
CA ILE A 112 -8.89 8.35 -1.66
C ILE A 112 -9.94 9.11 -2.47
N ALA A 113 -10.27 10.34 -2.05
CA ALA A 113 -11.31 11.15 -2.68
C ALA A 113 -10.79 12.28 -3.58
N ASN A 114 -9.47 12.55 -3.56
CA ASN A 114 -8.86 13.62 -4.33
C ASN A 114 -7.73 13.09 -5.20
N ALA A 115 -7.53 13.70 -6.37
CA ALA A 115 -6.38 13.37 -7.21
C ALA A 115 -5.08 13.67 -6.45
N SER A 116 -4.14 12.73 -6.47
CA SER A 116 -2.92 12.85 -5.64
C SER A 116 -2.05 14.03 -6.04
N GLN A 117 -2.13 14.50 -7.30
CA GLN A 117 -1.45 15.73 -7.76
C GLN A 117 -1.88 17.01 -7.04
N ALA A 118 -3.00 17.01 -6.31
CA ALA A 118 -3.48 18.17 -5.57
C ALA A 118 -2.67 18.46 -4.29
N ARG A 119 -1.73 17.58 -3.91
CA ARG A 119 -0.82 17.78 -2.78
C ARG A 119 0.64 17.70 -3.21
N THR A 120 1.52 18.33 -2.43
CA THR A 120 2.97 18.23 -2.58
C THR A 120 3.42 16.77 -2.59
N SER A 121 4.35 16.44 -3.50
CA SER A 121 4.90 15.08 -3.68
C SER A 121 3.84 14.01 -4.01
N GLY A 122 2.72 14.43 -4.63
CA GLY A 122 1.70 13.54 -5.16
C GLY A 122 2.13 12.83 -6.45
N ARG A 123 1.73 11.56 -6.59
CA ARG A 123 1.88 10.79 -7.84
C ARG A 123 0.77 11.27 -8.76
N THR A 124 1.03 11.76 -9.96
CA THR A 124 0.05 12.47 -10.79
C THR A 124 -1.09 11.58 -11.31
N VAL A 125 -1.90 10.98 -10.43
CA VAL A 125 -2.97 10.02 -10.73
C VAL A 125 -4.31 10.51 -10.19
N ALA A 126 -5.40 10.03 -10.80
CA ALA A 126 -6.77 10.29 -10.34
C ALA A 126 -7.01 9.75 -8.91
N ALA A 127 -8.05 10.25 -8.25
CA ALA A 127 -8.48 9.76 -6.95
C ALA A 127 -8.72 8.24 -7.00
N GLN A 128 -8.41 7.53 -5.91
CA GLN A 128 -8.62 6.09 -5.88
C GLN A 128 -10.11 5.71 -6.00
N LEU A 129 -11.02 6.54 -5.47
CA LEU A 129 -12.47 6.35 -5.63
C LEU A 129 -12.95 6.54 -7.06
N ASP A 130 -12.38 7.45 -7.83
CA ASP A 130 -12.77 7.62 -9.24
C ASP A 130 -12.36 6.40 -10.06
N GLN A 131 -11.20 5.82 -9.75
CA GLN A 131 -10.76 4.56 -10.35
C GLN A 131 -11.65 3.38 -9.91
N LEU A 132 -12.06 3.33 -8.64
CA LEU A 132 -12.98 2.31 -8.13
C LEU A 132 -14.33 2.36 -8.86
N ARG A 133 -14.90 3.56 -9.04
CA ARG A 133 -16.13 3.77 -9.81
C ARG A 133 -15.98 3.30 -11.25
N ALA A 134 -14.83 3.54 -11.89
CA ALA A 134 -14.57 3.06 -13.24
C ALA A 134 -14.49 1.53 -13.32
N VAL A 135 -13.92 0.86 -12.31
CA VAL A 135 -13.90 -0.62 -12.22
C VAL A 135 -15.33 -1.16 -12.09
N ALA A 136 -16.13 -0.60 -11.19
CA ALA A 136 -17.51 -1.02 -10.92
C ALA A 136 -18.45 -0.92 -12.13
N GLN A 137 -18.15 -0.08 -13.12
CA GLN A 137 -18.93 -0.02 -14.37
C GLN A 137 -18.86 -1.30 -15.20
N THR A 138 -17.86 -2.15 -14.98
CA THR A 138 -17.61 -3.35 -15.80
C THR A 138 -17.39 -4.62 -14.99
N GLN A 139 -17.37 -4.53 -13.66
CA GLN A 139 -17.02 -5.61 -12.74
C GLN A 139 -18.00 -5.64 -11.57
N ASP A 140 -18.21 -6.83 -11.01
CA ASP A 140 -18.84 -7.05 -9.71
C ASP A 140 -17.75 -7.10 -8.64
N ILE A 141 -17.78 -6.31 -7.58
CA ILE A 141 -16.61 -6.13 -6.69
C ILE A 141 -16.76 -6.95 -5.41
N ASP A 142 -16.50 -8.26 -5.47
CA ASP A 142 -16.71 -9.15 -4.32
C ASP A 142 -15.64 -9.01 -3.21
N LEU A 143 -14.45 -8.47 -3.51
CA LEU A 143 -13.36 -8.32 -2.52
C LEU A 143 -12.63 -6.99 -2.65
N VAL A 144 -12.47 -6.30 -1.52
CA VAL A 144 -11.70 -5.06 -1.42
C VAL A 144 -10.59 -5.20 -0.38
N LEU A 145 -9.34 -5.08 -0.78
CA LEU A 145 -8.18 -4.99 0.10
C LEU A 145 -7.87 -3.51 0.38
N ILE A 146 -7.82 -3.11 1.64
CA ILE A 146 -7.45 -1.76 2.08
C ILE A 146 -6.26 -1.84 3.03
N GLY A 147 -5.21 -1.07 2.73
CA GLY A 147 -4.09 -0.82 3.64
C GLY A 147 -3.67 0.64 3.54
N LEU A 148 -4.08 1.42 4.53
CA LEU A 148 -3.98 2.88 4.54
C LEU A 148 -3.68 3.39 5.95
N GLY A 149 -2.89 4.45 6.06
CA GLY A 149 -2.59 5.12 7.34
C GLY A 149 -1.11 5.30 7.64
N SER A 150 -0.21 4.55 6.99
CA SER A 150 1.25 4.73 7.16
C SER A 150 1.75 6.07 6.60
N ASN A 151 0.96 6.70 5.73
CA ASN A 151 1.18 8.04 5.20
C ASN A 151 -0.07 8.89 5.42
N ASN A 152 0.07 10.05 6.05
CA ASN A 152 -1.03 10.94 6.40
C ASN A 152 -0.52 12.39 6.52
N SER A 153 -1.38 13.32 6.93
CA SER A 153 -1.02 14.74 7.09
C SER A 153 0.05 15.00 8.17
N SER A 154 0.17 14.09 9.13
CA SER A 154 1.00 14.23 10.33
C SER A 154 2.38 13.59 10.22
N PHE A 155 2.49 12.47 9.50
CA PHE A 155 3.75 11.77 9.23
C PHE A 155 3.65 10.85 8.00
N THR A 156 4.82 10.42 7.52
CA THR A 156 4.94 9.35 6.53
C THR A 156 5.93 8.30 7.02
N PHE A 157 5.65 7.01 6.80
CA PHE A 157 6.58 5.95 7.16
C PHE A 157 7.96 6.16 6.52
N GLY A 158 8.01 6.61 5.26
CA GLY A 158 9.25 6.93 4.56
C GLY A 158 10.10 7.96 5.30
N SER A 159 9.51 9.08 5.74
CA SER A 159 10.24 10.12 6.49
C SER A 159 10.76 9.62 7.85
N VAL A 160 10.01 8.73 8.50
CA VAL A 160 10.40 8.15 9.79
C VAL A 160 11.55 7.16 9.61
N ALA A 161 11.45 6.27 8.62
CA ALA A 161 12.48 5.31 8.27
C ALA A 161 13.79 6.00 7.85
N GLU A 162 13.69 6.99 6.95
CA GLU A 162 14.80 7.82 6.49
C GLU A 162 15.51 8.49 7.67
N LYS A 163 14.75 9.12 8.58
CA LYS A 163 15.30 9.79 9.76
C LYS A 163 16.17 8.83 10.58
N CYS A 164 15.65 7.65 10.92
CA CYS A 164 16.38 6.71 11.77
C CYS A 164 17.60 6.08 11.07
N ALA A 165 17.48 5.76 9.78
CA ALA A 165 18.61 5.26 9.00
C ALA A 165 19.71 6.33 8.85
N ASN A 166 19.33 7.60 8.62
CA ASN A 166 20.27 8.71 8.52
C ASN A 166 20.98 8.98 9.85
N ARG A 167 20.28 8.92 10.99
CA ARG A 167 20.93 9.06 12.31
C ARG A 167 21.98 7.95 12.55
N PHE A 168 21.66 6.71 12.17
CA PHE A 168 22.60 5.59 12.27
C PHE A 168 23.84 5.78 11.38
N ILE A 169 23.65 6.10 10.10
CA ILE A 169 24.76 6.30 9.17
C ILE A 169 25.61 7.51 9.57
N ALA A 170 24.98 8.59 10.03
CA ALA A 170 25.67 9.76 10.56
C ALA A 170 26.58 9.41 11.74
N ASP A 171 26.07 8.67 12.72
CA ASP A 171 26.80 8.23 13.91
C ASP A 171 27.92 7.22 13.56
N ALA A 172 27.68 6.35 12.59
CA ALA A 172 28.69 5.40 12.10
C ALA A 172 29.89 6.08 11.39
N TRP A 173 29.67 7.18 10.66
CA TRP A 173 30.70 7.84 9.83
C TRP A 173 31.27 9.14 10.40
N THR A 174 30.67 9.70 11.44
CA THR A 174 31.14 10.93 12.07
C THR A 174 31.25 10.73 13.57
N GLY A 175 32.12 11.49 14.20
CA GLY A 175 32.22 11.48 15.66
C GLY A 175 31.51 12.68 16.25
N TRP A 176 31.16 12.58 17.53
CA TRP A 176 30.53 13.63 18.33
C TRP A 176 31.32 14.96 18.26
N TRP A 177 32.65 14.91 18.17
CA TRP A 177 33.50 16.10 18.08
C TRP A 177 33.63 16.69 16.66
N GLU A 178 33.11 16.02 15.63
CA GLU A 178 33.22 16.44 14.22
C GLU A 178 32.01 17.26 13.74
N PHE A 179 31.54 18.22 14.53
CA PHE A 179 30.33 19.01 14.26
C PHE A 179 30.39 19.86 12.97
N TRP A 180 31.58 20.09 12.41
CA TRP A 180 31.83 20.78 11.14
C TRP A 180 31.64 19.90 9.90
N ALA A 181 31.39 18.59 10.05
CA ALA A 181 31.34 17.65 8.93
C ALA A 181 30.05 17.70 8.08
N TYR A 182 29.02 18.42 8.52
CA TYR A 182 27.74 18.46 7.81
C TYR A 182 27.54 19.77 7.04
N LEU A 183 27.85 19.72 5.75
CA LEU A 183 27.37 20.72 4.78
C LEU A 183 25.83 20.63 4.76
N ASN A 184 25.13 21.59 5.40
CA ASN A 184 23.67 21.73 5.64
C ASN A 184 23.17 21.51 7.09
N GLY A 185 24.06 21.39 8.08
CA GLY A 185 23.70 21.40 9.50
C GLY A 185 23.71 20.01 10.17
N PRO A 186 23.70 19.95 11.51
CA PRO A 186 23.97 18.72 12.24
C PRO A 186 22.89 17.65 11.99
N VAL A 187 23.32 16.44 11.60
CA VAL A 187 22.47 15.25 11.70
C VAL A 187 22.64 14.69 13.11
N GLU A 188 21.53 14.41 13.76
CA GLU A 188 21.51 13.91 15.12
C GLU A 188 22.11 12.49 15.20
N GLN A 189 23.21 12.34 15.93
CA GLN A 189 23.95 11.08 16.06
C GLN A 189 23.46 10.32 17.30
N LYS A 190 22.19 9.89 17.29
CA LYS A 190 21.64 9.09 18.38
C LYS A 190 20.48 8.23 17.93
N PRO A 191 20.17 7.14 18.64
CA PRO A 191 19.02 6.30 18.31
C PRO A 191 17.71 7.10 18.27
N CYS A 192 16.83 6.75 17.33
CA CYS A 192 15.42 7.18 17.34
C CYS A 192 14.70 6.73 18.61
N SER A 193 13.83 7.59 19.11
CA SER A 193 12.87 7.38 20.21
C SER A 193 11.43 7.38 19.68
N ASP A 194 10.44 7.04 20.51
CA ASP A 194 9.02 7.06 20.09
C ASP A 194 8.58 8.44 19.56
N ALA A 195 9.04 9.50 20.22
CA ALA A 195 8.74 10.87 19.83
C ALA A 195 9.32 11.25 18.46
N ASP A 196 10.31 10.51 17.97
CA ASP A 196 10.87 10.72 16.63
C ASP A 196 10.03 10.10 15.52
N LEU A 197 9.19 9.12 15.86
CA LEU A 197 8.39 8.34 14.90
C LEU A 197 6.99 8.92 14.78
N ALA A 198 6.24 9.00 15.89
CA ALA A 198 4.95 9.66 15.96
C ALA A 198 4.54 9.92 17.42
N THR A 199 3.94 11.08 17.67
CA THR A 199 3.28 11.40 18.94
C THR A 199 1.87 10.82 19.00
N ALA A 200 1.31 10.68 20.20
CA ALA A 200 -0.07 10.23 20.38
C ALA A 200 -1.10 11.12 19.65
N ALA A 201 -0.87 12.45 19.61
CA ALA A 201 -1.72 13.38 18.89
C ALA A 201 -1.69 13.14 17.38
N GLN A 202 -0.51 12.91 16.81
CA GLN A 202 -0.36 12.59 15.39
C GLN A 202 -1.02 11.25 15.04
N LEU A 203 -0.89 10.23 15.89
CA LEU A 203 -1.57 8.94 15.71
C LEU A 203 -3.10 9.08 15.76
N SER A 204 -3.61 9.92 16.67
CA SER A 204 -5.05 10.20 16.77
C SER A 204 -5.57 10.92 15.52
N ALA A 205 -4.85 11.95 15.04
CA ALA A 205 -5.19 12.65 13.80
C ALA A 205 -5.15 11.70 12.58
N ALA A 206 -4.11 10.89 12.46
CA ALA A 206 -3.98 9.89 11.40
C ALA A 206 -5.13 8.86 11.44
N THR A 207 -5.57 8.44 12.63
CA THR A 207 -6.73 7.55 12.79
C THR A 207 -8.01 8.23 12.28
N ALA A 208 -8.26 9.48 12.68
CA ALA A 208 -9.45 10.20 12.27
C ALA A 208 -9.51 10.41 10.74
N GLU A 209 -8.40 10.82 10.13
CA GLU A 209 -8.29 10.99 8.67
C GLU A 209 -8.47 9.67 7.92
N THR A 210 -7.82 8.60 8.39
CA THR A 210 -7.94 7.27 7.78
C THR A 210 -9.37 6.76 7.87
N THR A 211 -10.04 6.90 9.02
CA THR A 211 -11.45 6.53 9.18
C THR A 211 -12.35 7.33 8.25
N ALA A 212 -12.14 8.64 8.12
CA ALA A 212 -12.92 9.48 7.20
C ALA A 212 -12.74 9.09 5.72
N ALA A 213 -11.52 8.70 5.33
CA ALA A 213 -11.24 8.24 3.97
C ALA A 213 -11.86 6.87 3.69
N VAL A 214 -11.72 5.91 4.61
CA VAL A 214 -12.27 4.56 4.40
C VAL A 214 -13.81 4.55 4.51
N ARG A 215 -14.41 5.43 5.31
CA ARG A 215 -15.87 5.67 5.27
C ARG A 215 -16.34 6.01 3.85
N GLN A 216 -15.61 6.86 3.15
CA GLN A 216 -15.96 7.23 1.77
C GLN A 216 -15.79 6.06 0.79
N ILE A 217 -14.87 5.12 1.07
CA ILE A 217 -14.75 3.87 0.30
C ILE A 217 -16.01 3.04 0.48
N LEU A 218 -16.41 2.74 1.72
CA LEU A 218 -17.61 1.94 2.00
C LEU A 218 -18.87 2.58 1.42
N THR A 219 -19.08 3.89 1.65
CA THR A 219 -20.19 4.62 1.05
C THR A 219 -20.17 4.62 -0.48
N THR A 220 -18.98 4.55 -1.11
CA THR A 220 -18.90 4.43 -2.57
C THR A 220 -19.24 3.01 -3.02
N LEU A 221 -18.79 1.98 -2.31
CA LEU A 221 -19.13 0.58 -2.62
C LEU A 221 -20.65 0.38 -2.57
N ASP A 222 -21.34 0.90 -1.56
CA ASP A 222 -22.82 0.89 -1.47
C ASP A 222 -23.53 1.50 -2.69
N GLN A 223 -22.85 2.41 -3.41
CA GLN A 223 -23.42 3.11 -4.56
C GLN A 223 -23.14 2.41 -5.89
N VAL A 224 -22.06 1.62 -5.97
CA VAL A 224 -21.51 1.18 -7.26
C VAL A 224 -21.40 -0.33 -7.41
N ASP A 225 -21.35 -1.06 -6.31
CA ASP A 225 -21.23 -2.51 -6.33
C ASP A 225 -22.54 -3.14 -6.82
N ALA A 226 -22.45 -4.07 -7.79
CA ALA A 226 -23.58 -4.40 -8.63
C ALA A 226 -24.65 -5.20 -7.91
N ASP A 227 -24.25 -6.08 -7.00
CA ASP A 227 -25.14 -6.86 -6.13
C ASP A 227 -25.08 -6.45 -4.65
N GLY A 228 -24.15 -5.55 -4.30
CA GLY A 228 -23.91 -5.05 -2.94
C GLY A 228 -23.28 -6.08 -2.00
N GLN A 229 -22.75 -7.20 -2.51
CA GLN A 229 -22.14 -8.27 -1.73
C GLN A 229 -20.64 -8.26 -1.88
N HIS A 230 -19.96 -7.64 -0.93
CA HIS A 230 -18.51 -7.58 -0.92
C HIS A 230 -17.91 -7.79 0.46
N ARG A 231 -16.70 -8.34 0.48
CA ARG A 231 -15.86 -8.42 1.67
C ARG A 231 -14.75 -7.38 1.62
N VAL A 232 -14.61 -6.60 2.68
CA VAL A 232 -13.54 -5.61 2.82
C VAL A 232 -12.51 -6.08 3.84
N VAL A 233 -11.28 -6.31 3.39
CA VAL A 233 -10.16 -6.72 4.22
C VAL A 233 -9.27 -5.52 4.53
N PHE A 234 -9.19 -5.17 5.81
CA PHE A 234 -8.35 -4.11 6.35
C PHE A 234 -7.02 -4.70 6.80
N GLN A 235 -6.00 -4.64 5.95
CA GLN A 235 -4.67 -5.15 6.25
C GLN A 235 -3.82 -4.08 6.95
N ASP A 236 -3.14 -4.45 8.04
CA ASP A 236 -2.10 -3.61 8.61
C ASP A 236 -0.70 -3.87 8.02
N TYR A 237 0.34 -3.51 8.76
CA TYR A 237 1.73 -3.44 8.29
C TYR A 237 2.61 -4.45 9.00
N THR A 238 3.70 -4.85 8.33
CA THR A 238 4.76 -5.65 8.95
C THR A 238 5.91 -4.74 9.36
N ASN A 239 6.61 -5.05 10.44
CA ASN A 239 7.92 -4.44 10.68
C ASN A 239 9.00 -5.12 9.80
N PRO A 240 9.77 -4.38 8.98
CA PRO A 240 10.84 -4.93 8.16
C PRO A 240 12.06 -5.40 8.95
N LEU A 241 12.17 -5.01 10.23
CA LEU A 241 13.28 -5.29 11.13
C LEU A 241 12.84 -6.14 12.34
N PRO A 242 13.69 -7.05 12.85
CA PRO A 242 13.38 -7.92 13.98
C PRO A 242 13.30 -7.16 15.30
N LEU A 243 12.82 -7.83 16.36
CA LEU A 243 12.78 -7.25 17.72
C LEU A 243 14.20 -7.01 18.26
N ASP A 244 15.14 -7.84 17.83
CA ASP A 244 16.57 -7.65 18.02
C ASP A 244 17.31 -8.16 16.78
N LEU A 245 18.47 -7.59 16.46
CA LEU A 245 19.30 -8.08 15.36
C LEU A 245 19.92 -9.43 15.72
N ASN A 246 20.26 -10.23 14.71
CA ASN A 246 21.12 -11.38 14.91
C ASN A 246 22.42 -10.95 15.63
N PRO A 247 22.94 -11.74 16.61
CA PRO A 247 24.15 -11.40 17.35
C PRO A 247 25.37 -11.06 16.50
N GLN A 248 25.47 -11.60 15.27
CA GLN A 248 26.55 -11.22 14.35
C GLN A 248 26.57 -9.71 14.08
N PHE A 249 25.41 -9.07 13.99
CA PHE A 249 25.29 -7.63 13.70
C PHE A 249 25.36 -6.77 14.97
N HIS A 250 25.77 -7.28 16.12
CA HIS A 250 25.83 -6.48 17.37
C HIS A 250 27.12 -5.66 17.46
N GLU A 251 28.23 -6.21 16.95
CA GLU A 251 29.56 -5.65 17.10
C GLU A 251 30.44 -6.08 15.91
N GLU A 252 31.29 -5.17 15.43
CA GLU A 252 32.31 -5.44 14.41
C GLU A 252 33.59 -4.67 14.79
N ASP A 253 34.77 -5.28 14.58
CA ASP A 253 36.08 -4.74 15.03
C ASP A 253 36.08 -4.21 16.49
N SER A 254 35.49 -5.00 17.40
CA SER A 254 35.32 -4.65 18.82
C SER A 254 34.55 -3.32 19.06
N ARG A 255 33.69 -2.93 18.11
CA ARG A 255 32.85 -1.73 18.14
C ARG A 255 31.38 -2.04 17.92
N ASP A 256 30.57 -1.53 18.85
CA ASP A 256 29.12 -1.56 18.86
C ASP A 256 28.54 -0.17 18.54
N ASP A 257 27.22 -0.09 18.38
CA ASP A 257 26.49 1.13 18.03
C ASP A 257 26.07 1.98 19.23
N THR A 258 26.72 1.78 20.39
CA THR A 258 26.56 2.62 21.59
C THR A 258 27.63 3.70 21.71
N ARG A 259 28.67 3.63 20.86
CA ARG A 259 29.76 4.59 20.70
C ARG A 259 29.66 5.22 19.31
N ASP A 260 30.22 6.40 19.11
CA ASP A 260 30.31 7.03 17.79
C ASP A 260 31.41 6.39 16.92
N LYS A 261 31.35 6.61 15.60
CA LYS A 261 32.35 6.11 14.62
C LYS A 261 32.55 4.59 14.61
N PHE A 262 31.48 3.84 14.41
CA PHE A 262 31.49 2.38 14.20
C PHE A 262 31.38 2.02 12.71
N ARG A 263 32.34 2.48 11.89
CA ARG A 263 32.25 2.40 10.42
C ARG A 263 32.08 0.97 9.89
N ASP A 264 32.81 0.00 10.45
CA ASP A 264 32.77 -1.38 9.98
C ASP A 264 31.42 -2.02 10.28
N LEU A 265 30.90 -1.85 11.50
CA LEU A 265 29.54 -2.26 11.86
C LEU A 265 28.48 -1.54 11.02
N GLY A 266 28.67 -0.24 10.76
CA GLY A 266 27.79 0.56 9.90
C GLY A 266 27.75 0.03 8.47
N ALA A 267 28.90 -0.36 7.91
CA ALA A 267 29.00 -0.95 6.58
C ALA A 267 28.41 -2.36 6.55
N GLU A 268 28.64 -3.17 7.58
CA GLU A 268 28.07 -4.52 7.73
C GLU A 268 26.54 -4.46 7.75
N ARG A 269 25.95 -3.67 8.65
CA ARG A 269 24.49 -3.52 8.75
C ARG A 269 23.86 -2.91 7.51
N TYR A 270 24.53 -1.96 6.85
CA TYR A 270 24.06 -1.43 5.58
C TYR A 270 24.01 -2.51 4.50
N ALA A 271 25.09 -3.29 4.34
CA ALA A 271 25.15 -4.38 3.37
C ALA A 271 24.11 -5.46 3.67
N ALA A 272 23.85 -5.72 4.95
CA ALA A 272 22.81 -6.63 5.42
C ALA A 272 21.38 -6.07 5.27
N GLY A 273 21.23 -4.78 4.95
CA GLY A 273 19.96 -4.10 4.68
C GLY A 273 19.27 -3.43 5.87
N CYS A 274 19.92 -3.39 7.03
CA CYS A 274 19.37 -2.87 8.29
C CYS A 274 20.24 -1.76 8.93
N PRO A 275 20.57 -0.66 8.24
CA PRO A 275 21.35 0.42 8.85
C PRO A 275 20.52 1.16 9.92
N ILE A 276 20.49 0.62 11.14
CA ILE A 276 19.68 1.08 12.26
C ILE A 276 20.42 0.89 13.57
N HIS A 277 20.24 1.81 14.51
CA HIS A 277 20.64 1.58 15.89
C HIS A 277 19.78 0.49 16.52
N ARG A 278 20.40 -0.44 17.24
CA ARG A 278 19.72 -1.52 17.97
C ARG A 278 18.72 -0.95 18.99
N ALA A 279 19.07 0.16 19.64
CA ALA A 279 18.17 0.88 20.55
C ALA A 279 16.94 1.50 19.87
N SER A 280 16.94 1.67 18.54
CA SER A 280 15.78 2.15 17.78
C SER A 280 14.79 1.06 17.38
N LEU A 281 15.14 -0.22 17.54
CA LEU A 281 14.26 -1.34 17.18
C LEU A 281 12.97 -1.33 18.01
N ALA A 282 13.07 -1.18 19.33
CA ALA A 282 11.89 -1.19 20.19
C ALA A 282 10.91 -0.04 19.89
N PRO A 283 11.35 1.23 19.74
CA PRO A 283 10.50 2.29 19.19
C PRO A 283 9.89 1.95 17.83
N GLY A 284 10.68 1.42 16.89
CA GLY A 284 10.19 1.01 15.57
C GLY A 284 9.06 -0.02 15.62
N HIS A 285 9.16 -1.02 16.51
CA HIS A 285 8.09 -2.00 16.73
C HIS A 285 6.84 -1.38 17.34
N ARG A 286 6.97 -0.46 18.30
CA ARG A 286 5.80 0.27 18.84
C ARG A 286 5.13 1.12 17.79
N PHE A 287 5.90 1.76 16.90
CA PHE A 287 5.34 2.50 15.77
C PHE A 287 4.60 1.59 14.79
N SER A 288 5.17 0.44 14.40
CA SER A 288 4.47 -0.56 13.56
C SER A 288 3.16 -1.04 14.20
N GLN A 289 3.15 -1.30 15.50
CA GLN A 289 1.95 -1.66 16.27
C GLN A 289 0.93 -0.52 16.30
N ALA A 290 1.37 0.73 16.42
CA ALA A 290 0.51 1.89 16.35
C ALA A 290 -0.14 2.06 14.96
N LEU A 291 0.58 1.77 13.87
CA LEU A 291 0.00 1.71 12.52
C LEU A 291 -1.06 0.60 12.42
N GLY A 292 -0.81 -0.56 13.01
CA GLY A 292 -1.83 -1.63 13.12
C GLY A 292 -3.05 -1.20 13.93
N THR A 293 -2.85 -0.39 14.97
CA THR A 293 -3.93 0.17 15.79
C THR A 293 -4.77 1.17 14.98
N ILE A 294 -4.17 2.02 14.15
CA ILE A 294 -4.90 2.91 13.23
C ILE A 294 -5.86 2.10 12.35
N VAL A 295 -5.35 1.07 11.67
CA VAL A 295 -6.15 0.23 10.76
C VAL A 295 -7.26 -0.50 11.52
N LYS A 296 -6.92 -1.12 12.65
CA LYS A 296 -7.88 -1.84 13.49
C LYS A 296 -8.99 -0.92 14.01
N SER A 297 -8.62 0.26 14.54
CA SER A 297 -9.57 1.24 15.06
C SER A 297 -10.48 1.77 13.95
N THR A 298 -9.95 2.05 12.76
CA THR A 298 -10.77 2.42 11.60
C THR A 298 -11.78 1.32 11.27
N ARG A 299 -11.35 0.06 11.17
CA ARG A 299 -12.26 -1.07 10.92
C ARG A 299 -13.33 -1.20 12.01
N ASP A 300 -12.94 -1.12 13.28
CA ASP A 300 -13.86 -1.24 14.42
C ASP A 300 -14.92 -0.14 14.42
N THR A 301 -14.52 1.12 14.15
CA THR A 301 -15.43 2.25 14.03
C THR A 301 -16.40 2.05 12.87
N LEU A 302 -15.90 1.65 11.70
CA LEU A 302 -16.75 1.46 10.51
C LEU A 302 -17.66 0.25 10.63
N ALA A 303 -17.26 -0.83 11.32
CA ALA A 303 -18.15 -1.96 11.59
C ALA A 303 -19.36 -1.58 12.47
N ALA A 304 -19.22 -0.54 13.30
CA ALA A 304 -20.35 0.00 14.06
C ALA A 304 -21.26 0.91 13.22
N GLU A 305 -20.69 1.63 12.25
CA GLU A 305 -21.43 2.53 11.35
C GLU A 305 -22.11 1.78 10.19
N PHE A 306 -21.51 0.67 9.74
CA PHE A 306 -21.95 -0.18 8.65
C PHE A 306 -22.12 -1.64 9.15
N PRO A 307 -23.13 -1.92 10.00
CA PRO A 307 -23.27 -3.23 10.67
C PRO A 307 -23.65 -4.39 9.73
N ALA A 308 -24.06 -4.09 8.49
CA ALA A 308 -24.38 -5.10 7.48
C ALA A 308 -23.15 -5.55 6.68
N ASP A 309 -22.08 -4.75 6.66
CA ASP A 309 -20.92 -4.98 5.81
C ASP A 309 -20.05 -6.12 6.33
N ASP A 310 -19.43 -6.85 5.39
CA ASP A 310 -18.44 -7.87 5.73
C ASP A 310 -17.03 -7.26 5.85
N LEU A 311 -16.77 -6.68 7.02
CA LEU A 311 -15.48 -6.05 7.34
C LEU A 311 -14.58 -6.99 8.15
N VAL A 312 -13.39 -7.31 7.62
CA VAL A 312 -12.40 -8.20 8.24
C VAL A 312 -11.11 -7.42 8.51
N TYR A 313 -10.65 -7.43 9.75
CA TYR A 313 -9.29 -6.95 10.07
C TYR A 313 -8.26 -8.08 9.89
N LEU A 314 -7.19 -7.79 9.14
CA LEU A 314 -6.07 -8.68 8.89
C LEU A 314 -4.80 -8.11 9.51
N ASN A 315 -4.34 -8.73 10.60
CA ASN A 315 -3.08 -8.41 11.26
C ASN A 315 -1.93 -9.20 10.64
N VAL A 316 -0.94 -8.52 10.06
CA VAL A 316 0.25 -9.10 9.43
C VAL A 316 1.55 -8.76 10.18
N GLN A 317 1.48 -8.22 11.39
CA GLN A 317 2.67 -7.81 12.17
C GLN A 317 3.71 -8.94 12.32
N GLN A 318 3.24 -10.19 12.36
CA GLN A 318 4.05 -11.40 12.52
C GLN A 318 4.24 -12.21 11.23
N ALA A 319 3.78 -11.71 10.09
CA ALA A 319 3.89 -12.40 8.81
C ALA A 319 5.35 -12.56 8.36
N PHE A 320 6.27 -11.72 8.85
CA PHE A 320 7.68 -11.75 8.45
C PHE A 320 8.63 -12.38 9.48
N ASN A 321 8.11 -12.92 10.59
CA ASN A 321 8.93 -13.54 11.64
C ASN A 321 9.93 -14.58 11.07
N GLY A 322 11.16 -14.53 11.54
CA GLY A 322 12.28 -15.38 11.10
C GLY A 322 12.87 -15.01 9.74
N ALA A 323 12.35 -13.99 9.05
CA ALA A 323 12.77 -13.56 7.72
C ALA A 323 12.73 -12.02 7.55
N ARG A 324 12.88 -11.27 8.64
CA ARG A 324 13.13 -9.83 8.61
C ARG A 324 14.59 -9.52 8.30
N LEU A 325 14.88 -8.29 7.89
CA LEU A 325 16.25 -7.87 7.61
C LEU A 325 17.09 -7.94 8.89
N CYS A 326 18.25 -8.60 8.81
CA CYS A 326 19.19 -8.85 9.90
C CYS A 326 18.67 -9.71 11.05
N GLU A 327 17.57 -10.44 10.84
CA GLU A 327 17.13 -11.49 11.76
C GLU A 327 17.97 -12.77 11.59
N GLN A 328 18.47 -13.00 10.36
CA GLN A 328 19.36 -14.09 9.98
C GLN A 328 20.70 -13.56 9.50
N THR A 329 21.76 -14.34 9.67
CA THR A 329 23.13 -13.99 9.23
C THR A 329 23.25 -13.87 7.71
N SER A 330 22.34 -14.50 6.94
CA SER A 330 22.30 -14.41 5.47
C SER A 330 21.73 -13.09 4.95
N SER A 331 21.25 -12.20 5.82
CA SER A 331 20.61 -10.94 5.42
C SER A 331 21.51 -10.14 4.46
N PRO A 332 20.96 -9.53 3.38
CA PRO A 332 19.54 -9.40 3.06
C PRO A 332 18.96 -10.63 2.32
N SER A 333 19.78 -11.64 2.02
CA SER A 333 19.32 -12.84 1.34
C SER A 333 18.36 -13.62 2.23
N GLY A 334 17.20 -13.98 1.68
CA GLY A 334 16.13 -14.65 2.40
C GLY A 334 15.21 -13.74 3.21
N ALA A 335 15.49 -12.43 3.29
CA ALA A 335 14.58 -11.47 3.90
C ALA A 335 13.33 -11.27 3.02
N LEU A 336 12.18 -10.97 3.66
CA LEU A 336 10.90 -10.70 2.99
C LEU A 336 10.68 -9.21 2.70
N ALA A 337 11.57 -8.35 3.20
CA ALA A 337 11.62 -6.94 2.88
C ALA A 337 12.82 -6.63 1.97
N THR A 338 12.73 -5.53 1.23
CA THR A 338 13.86 -4.94 0.51
C THR A 338 14.84 -4.29 1.48
N PRO A 339 16.17 -4.39 1.24
CA PRO A 339 17.14 -3.60 2.00
C PRO A 339 16.93 -2.10 1.73
N ILE A 340 17.62 -1.24 2.48
CA ILE A 340 17.78 0.16 2.07
C ILE A 340 18.37 0.20 0.66
N ARG A 341 17.71 0.93 -0.24
CA ARG A 341 18.07 1.08 -1.65
C ARG A 341 18.44 2.54 -1.85
N LEU A 342 19.72 2.81 -2.11
CA LEU A 342 20.24 4.14 -2.46
C LEU A 342 21.06 4.06 -3.74
N GLN A 343 21.18 5.15 -4.50
CA GLN A 343 22.14 5.29 -5.60
C GLN A 343 23.21 6.33 -5.29
N ASP A 344 24.35 6.23 -5.98
CA ASP A 344 25.42 7.23 -5.96
C ASP A 344 25.37 8.00 -7.29
N GLY A 345 24.46 8.98 -7.40
CA GLY A 345 24.13 9.70 -8.63
C GLY A 345 22.67 9.53 -9.10
N ALA A 346 22.27 10.31 -10.10
CA ALA A 346 20.86 10.39 -10.57
C ALA A 346 20.33 9.12 -11.26
N THR A 347 21.22 8.20 -11.62
CA THR A 347 20.94 6.92 -12.29
C THR A 347 22.02 5.91 -11.90
N GLY A 348 21.72 4.61 -11.92
CA GLY A 348 22.73 3.57 -11.77
C GLY A 348 22.21 2.30 -11.11
N THR A 349 23.11 1.56 -10.48
CA THR A 349 22.77 0.43 -9.61
C THR A 349 22.65 0.89 -8.17
N PHE A 350 21.95 0.09 -7.36
CA PHE A 350 21.94 0.33 -5.92
C PHE A 350 23.35 0.22 -5.33
N VAL A 351 23.64 1.08 -4.38
CA VAL A 351 24.80 0.95 -3.49
C VAL A 351 24.53 -0.24 -2.58
N THR A 352 25.32 -1.30 -2.73
CA THR A 352 25.18 -2.54 -1.94
C THR A 352 26.16 -2.61 -0.77
N SER A 353 27.16 -1.72 -0.73
CA SER A 353 28.14 -1.65 0.34
C SER A 353 28.66 -0.23 0.54
N LEU A 354 28.88 0.12 1.81
CA LEU A 354 29.54 1.35 2.23
C LEU A 354 30.99 1.13 2.67
N SER A 355 31.49 -0.11 2.62
CA SER A 355 32.87 -0.43 3.00
C SER A 355 33.87 0.39 2.19
N GLY A 356 34.88 0.93 2.87
CA GLY A 356 35.92 1.78 2.27
C GLY A 356 35.46 3.20 1.85
N LYS A 357 34.19 3.57 2.05
CA LYS A 357 33.71 4.94 1.74
C LYS A 357 34.05 5.89 2.87
N ASP A 358 34.57 7.07 2.52
CA ASP A 358 34.78 8.15 3.48
C ASP A 358 33.48 8.94 3.74
N LYS A 359 33.53 9.89 4.68
CA LYS A 359 32.37 10.72 5.05
C LYS A 359 31.84 11.58 3.90
N ILE A 360 32.69 12.01 2.96
CA ILE A 360 32.29 12.84 1.82
C ILE A 360 31.49 11.98 0.84
N ALA A 361 31.93 10.74 0.60
CA ALA A 361 31.20 9.77 -0.21
C ALA A 361 29.86 9.40 0.41
N ILE A 362 29.79 9.17 1.73
CA ILE A 362 28.51 8.91 2.42
C ILE A 362 27.57 10.09 2.29
N GLN A 363 28.06 11.31 2.54
CA GLN A 363 27.24 12.51 2.41
C GLN A 363 26.72 12.70 0.98
N ARG A 364 27.56 12.45 -0.04
CA ARG A 364 27.13 12.50 -1.45
C ARG A 364 26.02 11.49 -1.75
N ILE A 365 26.15 10.25 -1.29
CA ILE A 365 25.14 9.20 -1.48
C ILE A 365 23.83 9.60 -0.80
N ALA A 366 23.88 10.05 0.46
CA ALA A 366 22.70 10.49 1.18
C ALA A 366 22.01 11.68 0.48
N ASN A 367 22.78 12.69 0.05
CA ASN A 367 22.26 13.87 -0.64
C ASN A 367 21.74 13.58 -2.06
N THR A 368 22.11 12.44 -2.65
CA THR A 368 21.57 12.01 -3.95
C THR A 368 20.06 11.84 -3.85
N CYS A 369 19.57 11.19 -2.79
CA CYS A 369 18.13 11.02 -2.52
C CYS A 369 17.39 12.36 -2.38
N VAL A 370 18.01 13.34 -1.72
CA VAL A 370 17.41 14.68 -1.54
C VAL A 370 17.26 15.39 -2.89
N SER A 371 18.25 15.25 -3.76
CA SER A 371 18.23 15.87 -5.10
C SER A 371 17.36 15.10 -6.09
N TYR A 372 17.30 13.78 -5.94
CA TYR A 372 16.70 12.84 -6.86
C TYR A 372 15.91 11.81 -6.04
N PHE A 373 14.68 12.16 -5.63
CA PHE A 373 13.88 11.29 -4.76
C PHE A 373 13.69 9.87 -5.31
N GLN A 374 13.71 9.69 -6.63
CA GLN A 374 13.67 8.36 -7.24
C GLN A 374 14.78 7.43 -6.75
N THR A 375 15.93 7.94 -6.28
CA THR A 375 17.12 7.12 -6.02
C THR A 375 17.10 6.43 -4.66
N CYS A 376 16.02 6.60 -3.88
CA CYS A 376 15.89 6.07 -2.53
C CYS A 376 14.55 5.38 -2.21
N GLN A 377 13.73 5.16 -3.24
CA GLN A 377 12.44 4.46 -3.14
C GLN A 377 12.62 2.97 -2.90
N GLU A 378 11.51 2.26 -2.67
CA GLU A 378 11.47 0.82 -2.43
C GLU A 378 12.12 0.34 -1.14
N SER A 379 12.84 1.18 -0.40
CA SER A 379 13.53 0.81 0.84
C SER A 379 12.54 0.27 1.89
N TRP A 380 12.88 -0.86 2.52
CA TRP A 380 12.11 -1.47 3.62
C TRP A 380 10.64 -1.80 3.34
N HIS A 381 10.29 -1.99 2.07
CA HIS A 381 8.98 -2.50 1.68
C HIS A 381 9.00 -4.02 1.52
N PRO A 382 7.84 -4.71 1.55
CA PRO A 382 7.75 -6.10 1.13
C PRO A 382 8.36 -6.29 -0.26
N ASN A 383 9.30 -7.24 -0.39
CA ASN A 383 9.79 -7.63 -1.70
C ASN A 383 8.80 -8.63 -2.37
N ALA A 384 9.14 -9.14 -3.55
CA ALA A 384 8.26 -10.08 -4.26
C ALA A 384 7.88 -11.30 -3.43
N THR A 385 8.81 -11.87 -2.66
CA THR A 385 8.54 -13.00 -1.76
C THR A 385 7.75 -12.57 -0.52
N GLY A 386 8.01 -11.36 0.00
CA GLY A 386 7.18 -10.76 1.05
C GLY A 386 5.72 -10.61 0.64
N HIS A 387 5.46 -10.15 -0.59
CA HIS A 387 4.09 -10.10 -1.11
C HIS A 387 3.47 -11.48 -1.40
N GLN A 388 4.26 -12.52 -1.68
CA GLN A 388 3.72 -13.88 -1.72
C GLN A 388 3.19 -14.32 -0.36
N VAL A 389 3.93 -14.02 0.72
CA VAL A 389 3.48 -14.27 2.10
C VAL A 389 2.21 -13.46 2.42
N LEU A 390 2.20 -12.16 2.12
CA LEU A 390 1.01 -11.32 2.33
C LEU A 390 -0.18 -11.78 1.46
N GLY A 391 0.06 -12.33 0.28
CA GLY A 391 -0.97 -12.97 -0.54
C GLY A 391 -1.59 -14.19 0.13
N GLN A 392 -0.80 -15.03 0.82
CA GLN A 392 -1.32 -16.14 1.62
C GLN A 392 -2.15 -15.62 2.80
N CYS A 393 -1.69 -14.56 3.47
CA CYS A 393 -2.46 -13.87 4.52
C CYS A 393 -3.83 -13.40 4.02
N LEU A 394 -3.85 -12.70 2.87
CA LEU A 394 -5.08 -12.22 2.24
C LEU A 394 -6.00 -13.38 1.82
N SER A 395 -5.45 -14.49 1.33
CA SER A 395 -6.23 -15.67 0.96
C SER A 395 -7.03 -16.20 2.16
N GLY A 396 -6.39 -16.30 3.33
CA GLY A 396 -7.06 -16.72 4.56
C GLY A 396 -8.10 -15.72 5.04
N ALA A 397 -7.79 -14.42 5.00
CA ALA A 397 -8.74 -13.37 5.37
C ALA A 397 -9.95 -13.27 4.42
N ALA A 398 -9.76 -13.62 3.14
CA ALA A 398 -10.84 -13.62 2.16
C ALA A 398 -11.85 -14.75 2.40
N THR A 399 -11.46 -15.86 3.01
CA THR A 399 -12.34 -17.04 3.21
C THR A 399 -12.73 -17.30 4.66
N THR A 400 -12.14 -16.60 5.63
CA THR A 400 -12.42 -16.81 7.06
C THR A 400 -13.87 -16.43 7.44
N GLY A 401 -14.40 -17.06 8.50
CA GLY A 401 -15.63 -16.61 9.17
C GLY A 401 -15.37 -15.59 10.29
N ALA A 402 -14.11 -15.36 10.66
CA ALA A 402 -13.75 -14.43 11.73
C ALA A 402 -13.71 -12.98 11.23
N ARG A 403 -14.09 -12.01 12.07
CA ARG A 403 -14.02 -10.57 11.75
C ARG A 403 -12.64 -9.96 12.00
N SER A 404 -11.74 -10.72 12.59
CA SER A 404 -10.38 -10.32 12.92
C SER A 404 -9.52 -11.57 12.85
N VAL A 405 -8.46 -11.54 12.05
CA VAL A 405 -7.52 -12.65 11.88
C VAL A 405 -6.08 -12.16 12.01
N ALA A 406 -5.22 -13.01 12.54
CA ALA A 406 -3.78 -12.81 12.54
C ALA A 406 -3.11 -13.74 11.53
N CYS A 407 -2.22 -13.17 10.72
CA CYS A 407 -1.31 -13.90 9.85
C CYS A 407 0.05 -14.01 10.52
N VAL A 408 0.45 -15.25 10.83
CA VAL A 408 1.68 -15.55 11.55
C VAL A 408 2.55 -16.47 10.70
N ARG A 409 3.82 -16.10 10.58
CA ARG A 409 4.84 -16.97 9.98
C ARG A 409 5.54 -17.76 11.08
N SER A 410 5.47 -19.08 10.97
CA SER A 410 6.17 -20.01 11.85
C SER A 410 7.66 -20.08 11.50
N SER A 411 8.49 -20.62 12.39
CA SER A 411 9.95 -20.72 12.19
C SER A 411 10.34 -21.56 10.97
N ASN A 412 9.53 -22.55 10.59
CA ASN A 412 9.68 -23.35 9.38
C ASN A 412 9.20 -22.64 8.10
N GLY A 413 8.71 -21.40 8.20
CA GLY A 413 8.18 -20.60 7.11
C GLY A 413 6.72 -20.83 6.74
N THR A 414 6.03 -21.77 7.40
CA THR A 414 4.59 -21.98 7.22
C THR A 414 3.81 -20.74 7.66
N ILE A 415 2.84 -20.33 6.85
CA ILE A 415 1.91 -19.24 7.16
C ILE A 415 0.61 -19.81 7.72
N SER A 416 0.19 -19.32 8.88
CA SER A 416 -1.12 -19.59 9.47
C SER A 416 -1.95 -18.31 9.51
N VAL A 417 -3.23 -18.41 9.16
CA VAL A 417 -4.22 -17.33 9.29
C VAL A 417 -5.33 -17.83 10.20
N SER A 418 -5.52 -17.16 11.34
CA SER A 418 -6.48 -17.59 12.38
C SER A 418 -7.13 -16.42 13.09
#